data_AF-A0AAW5EBZ5-F1
#
_entry.id   AF-A0AAW5EBZ5-F1
#
_cell.length_a   1.000
_cell.length_b   1.000
_cell.length_c   1.000
_cell.angle_alpha   90.00
_cell.angle_beta   90.00
_cell.angle_gamma   90.00
#
_symmetry.space_group_name_H-M   'P 1'
#
loop_
_entity.id
_entity.type
_entity.pdbx_description
1 polymer ?
#
loop_
_entity_poly.entity_id
_entity_poly.type
_entity_poly.pdbx_seq_one_letter_code
_entity_poly.pdbx_strand_id
1 'polypeptide(L)'
;NGKAKAAVSAGHSGASMSLATLRLGRLKGVLRPAIATLMPNTTSKTLFLDVGANTDCKAENLFQFAIMGDAYAKEIMKISKPRLALLSNGEEECKGNELTKEAHQLMKQ
;
A
#
# COMPACT_ATOMS: atom_id res chain seq x y z
N ASN A 1 12.07 -15.71 16.22
CA ASN A 1 12.30 -16.01 17.65
C ASN A 1 11.37 -15.25 18.61
N GLY A 2 10.40 -14.45 18.14
CA GLY A 2 9.35 -13.86 19.01
C GLY A 2 9.81 -12.84 20.06
N LYS A 3 11.11 -12.48 20.09
CA LYS A 3 11.70 -11.59 21.11
C LYS A 3 11.34 -10.11 20.96
N ALA A 4 10.76 -9.71 19.83
CA ALA A 4 10.35 -8.34 19.53
C ALA A 4 9.03 -8.33 18.76
N LYS A 5 8.27 -7.24 18.88
CA LYS A 5 6.99 -7.04 18.17
C LYS A 5 7.13 -6.26 16.87
N ALA A 6 8.16 -5.43 16.75
CA ALA A 6 8.47 -4.63 15.56
C ALA A 6 9.98 -4.33 15.49
N ALA A 7 10.43 -3.83 14.34
CA ALA A 7 11.80 -3.38 14.11
C ALA A 7 11.78 -2.10 13.27
N VAL A 8 12.78 -1.24 13.46
CA VAL A 8 12.96 0.02 12.72
C VAL A 8 14.40 0.09 12.23
N SER A 9 14.60 0.59 11.01
CA SER A 9 15.92 0.76 10.40
C SER A 9 15.93 2.09 9.64
N ALA A 10 16.99 2.87 9.83
CA ALA A 10 17.32 4.04 9.01
C ALA A 10 18.35 3.68 7.91
N GLY A 11 18.60 2.38 7.68
CA GLY A 11 19.51 1.87 6.67
C GLY A 11 18.86 1.69 5.30
N HIS A 12 19.51 0.92 4.43
CA HIS A 12 19.06 0.70 3.06
C HIS A 12 17.66 0.08 2.98
N SER A 13 16.70 0.76 2.34
CA SER A 13 15.29 0.35 2.26
C SER A 13 15.12 -1.04 1.63
N GLY A 14 15.81 -1.30 0.52
CA GLY A 14 15.75 -2.60 -0.16
C GLY A 14 16.29 -3.75 0.69
N ALA A 15 17.32 -3.51 1.50
CA ALA A 15 17.89 -4.54 2.38
C ALA A 15 16.92 -4.84 3.54
N SER A 16 16.34 -3.79 4.12
CA SER A 16 15.34 -3.89 5.18
C SER A 16 14.09 -4.65 4.71
N MET A 17 13.55 -4.29 3.54
CA MET A 17 12.36 -4.94 2.96
C MET A 17 12.63 -6.41 2.57
N SER A 18 13.81 -6.69 2.00
CA SER A 18 14.19 -8.06 1.64
C SER A 18 14.31 -8.95 2.88
N LEU A 19 15.01 -8.47 3.91
CA LEU A 19 15.16 -9.19 5.17
C LEU A 19 13.82 -9.41 5.87
N ALA A 20 12.96 -8.38 5.91
CA ALA A 20 11.61 -8.50 6.47
C ALA A 20 10.80 -9.57 5.73
N THR A 21 10.81 -9.57 4.40
CA THR A 21 10.08 -10.57 3.61
C THR A 21 10.58 -12.00 3.87
N LEU A 22 11.90 -12.19 3.98
CA LEU A 22 12.50 -13.52 4.16
C LEU A 22 12.42 -14.04 5.60
N ARG A 23 12.46 -13.15 6.61
CA ARG A 23 12.54 -13.54 8.03
C ARG A 23 11.25 -13.35 8.81
N LEU A 24 10.50 -12.29 8.53
CA LEU A 24 9.19 -12.04 9.15
C LEU A 24 8.07 -12.68 8.33
N GLY A 25 8.22 -12.68 7.00
CA GLY A 25 7.19 -13.14 6.09
C GLY A 25 6.08 -12.10 5.89
N ARG A 26 5.04 -12.51 5.17
CA ARG A 26 3.83 -11.70 4.94
C ARG A 26 2.67 -12.28 5.73
N LEU A 27 1.65 -11.45 5.96
CA LEU A 27 0.37 -11.94 6.44
C LEU A 27 -0.22 -12.95 5.45
N LYS A 28 -0.89 -13.99 5.97
CA LYS A 28 -1.52 -15.02 5.14
C LYS A 28 -2.53 -14.37 4.20
N GLY A 29 -2.44 -14.68 2.90
CA GLY A 29 -3.29 -14.11 1.86
C GLY A 29 -2.79 -12.80 1.25
N VAL A 30 -1.81 -12.12 1.87
CA VAL A 30 -1.17 -10.93 1.27
C VAL A 30 -0.11 -11.35 0.26
N LEU A 31 -0.35 -10.99 -1.00
CA LEU A 31 0.46 -11.44 -2.13
C LEU A 31 1.81 -10.74 -2.18
N ARG A 32 1.81 -9.41 -2.00
CA ARG A 32 2.99 -8.54 -2.02
C ARG A 32 2.95 -7.58 -0.82
N PRO A 33 4.10 -7.26 -0.21
CA PRO A 33 4.17 -6.15 0.74
C PRO A 33 4.16 -4.83 -0.04
N ALA A 34 3.84 -3.72 0.63
CA ALA A 34 3.95 -2.37 0.06
C ALA A 34 4.72 -1.48 1.02
N ILE A 35 5.51 -0.54 0.48
CA ILE A 35 6.06 0.56 1.27
C ILE A 35 4.99 1.64 1.33
N ALA A 36 4.64 2.04 2.55
CA ALA A 36 3.70 3.13 2.79
C ALA A 36 4.46 4.39 3.21
N THR A 37 4.00 5.55 2.72
CA THR A 37 4.49 6.85 3.18
C THR A 37 3.33 7.82 3.39
N LEU A 38 3.55 8.83 4.25
CA LEU A 38 2.62 9.94 4.43
C LEU A 38 3.08 11.11 3.58
N MET A 39 2.42 11.34 2.43
CA MET A 39 2.67 12.51 1.59
C MET A 39 1.91 13.73 2.15
N PRO A 40 2.55 14.91 2.27
CA PRO A 40 1.84 16.12 2.66
C PRO A 40 0.83 16.52 1.58
N ASN A 41 -0.27 17.14 1.99
CA ASN A 41 -1.22 17.80 1.07
C ASN A 41 -1.67 19.14 1.68
N THR A 42 -2.53 19.87 0.97
CA THR A 42 -2.93 21.23 1.37
C THR A 42 -3.72 21.30 2.68
N THR A 43 -4.28 20.20 3.16
CA THR A 43 -5.14 20.18 4.36
C THR A 43 -4.61 19.27 5.47
N SER A 44 -3.80 18.26 5.14
CA SER A 44 -3.28 17.24 6.06
C SER A 44 -2.21 16.39 5.35
N LYS A 45 -2.35 15.06 5.40
CA LYS A 45 -1.46 14.07 4.78
C LYS A 45 -2.29 12.98 4.10
N THR A 46 -1.73 12.42 3.04
CA THR A 46 -2.27 11.27 2.30
C THR A 46 -1.37 10.07 2.55
N LEU A 47 -1.94 8.94 2.98
CA LEU A 47 -1.23 7.67 3.01
C LEU A 47 -1.12 7.13 1.58
N PHE A 48 0.11 6.93 1.10
CA PHE A 48 0.39 6.50 -0.26
C PHE A 48 1.10 5.15 -0.27
N LEU A 49 0.56 4.20 -1.04
CA LEU A 49 1.09 2.85 -1.24
C LEU A 49 0.92 2.48 -2.72
N ASP A 50 1.86 1.80 -3.39
CA ASP A 50 3.23 1.46 -2.99
C ASP A 50 4.22 2.52 -3.51
N VAL A 51 5.28 2.83 -2.74
CA VAL A 51 6.34 3.80 -3.14
C VAL A 51 7.70 3.17 -3.41
N GLY A 52 7.77 1.85 -3.60
CA GLY A 52 8.99 1.22 -4.12
C GLY A 52 9.31 -0.17 -3.57
N ALA A 53 8.36 -0.89 -2.97
CA ALA A 53 8.58 -2.31 -2.69
C ALA A 53 8.50 -3.15 -3.97
N ASN A 54 7.66 -2.75 -4.93
CA ASN A 54 7.36 -3.52 -6.13
C ASN A 54 7.54 -2.66 -7.38
N THR A 55 8.28 -3.18 -8.36
CA THR A 55 8.39 -2.59 -9.70
C THR A 55 7.15 -2.90 -10.53
N ASP A 56 6.69 -4.16 -10.47
CA ASP A 56 5.54 -4.65 -11.21
C ASP A 56 4.46 -5.13 -10.24
N CYS A 57 3.23 -4.71 -10.48
CA CYS A 57 2.05 -5.12 -9.72
C CYS A 57 0.99 -5.70 -10.64
N LYS A 58 0.20 -6.64 -10.09
CA LYS A 58 -1.10 -7.03 -10.67
C LYS A 58 -2.23 -6.23 -10.02
N ALA A 59 -3.40 -6.23 -10.65
CA ALA A 59 -4.58 -5.51 -10.16
C ALA A 59 -4.95 -5.91 -8.71
N GLU A 60 -4.83 -7.18 -8.38
CA GLU A 60 -5.12 -7.70 -7.03
C GLU A 60 -4.11 -7.19 -6.00
N ASN A 61 -2.88 -6.86 -6.41
CA ASN A 61 -1.91 -6.25 -5.50
C ASN A 61 -2.36 -4.83 -5.12
N LEU A 62 -2.76 -4.02 -6.09
CA LEU A 62 -3.25 -2.66 -5.84
C LEU A 62 -4.53 -2.67 -4.99
N PHE A 63 -5.44 -3.62 -5.25
CA PHE A 63 -6.62 -3.83 -4.41
C PHE A 63 -6.25 -4.18 -2.96
N GLN A 64 -5.31 -5.12 -2.76
CA GLN A 64 -4.82 -5.45 -1.42
C GLN A 64 -4.12 -4.27 -0.74
N PHE A 65 -3.39 -3.43 -1.48
CA PHE A 65 -2.77 -2.22 -0.94
C PHE A 65 -3.81 -1.21 -0.46
N ALA A 66 -4.93 -1.07 -1.19
CA ALA A 66 -6.05 -0.24 -0.76
C ALA A 66 -6.67 -0.74 0.55
N ILE A 67 -6.87 -2.06 0.70
CA ILE A 67 -7.39 -2.67 1.94
C ILE A 67 -6.43 -2.47 3.12
N MET A 68 -5.13 -2.70 2.91
CA MET A 68 -4.11 -2.46 3.95
C MET A 68 -4.05 -0.97 4.33
N GLY A 69 -4.15 -0.08 3.35
CA GLY A 69 -4.19 1.37 3.55
C GLY A 69 -5.42 1.83 4.33
N ASP A 70 -6.60 1.28 4.03
CA ASP A 70 -7.84 1.53 4.77
C ASP A 70 -7.70 1.17 6.26
N ALA A 71 -7.20 -0.03 6.54
CA ALA A 71 -6.96 -0.49 7.91
C ALA A 71 -5.95 0.40 8.64
N TYR A 72 -4.84 0.78 7.99
CA TYR A 72 -3.86 1.68 8.58
C TYR A 72 -4.45 3.07 8.86
N ALA A 73 -5.22 3.63 7.92
CA ALA A 73 -5.82 4.95 8.06
C ALA A 73 -6.85 4.99 9.19
N LYS A 74 -7.65 3.93 9.36
CA LYS A 74 -8.61 3.81 10.47
C LYS A 74 -7.89 3.64 11.81
N GLU A 75 -6.98 2.67 11.89
CA GLU A 75 -6.41 2.26 13.19
C GLU A 75 -5.29 3.17 13.67
N ILE A 76 -4.41 3.62 12.77
CA ILE A 76 -3.24 4.42 13.12
C ILE A 76 -3.51 5.91 12.92
N MET A 77 -4.11 6.30 11.79
CA MET A 77 -4.38 7.71 11.51
C MET A 77 -5.70 8.22 12.09
N LYS A 78 -6.51 7.33 12.70
CA LYS A 78 -7.80 7.66 13.32
C LYS A 78 -8.80 8.34 12.38
N ILE A 79 -8.75 8.00 11.10
CA ILE A 79 -9.70 8.48 10.09
C ILE A 79 -10.85 7.47 10.01
N SER A 80 -12.01 7.81 10.55
CA SER A 80 -13.17 6.89 10.63
C SER A 80 -13.63 6.37 9.27
N LYS A 81 -13.68 7.23 8.25
CA LYS A 81 -14.08 6.91 6.87
C LYS A 81 -13.01 7.41 5.90
N PRO A 82 -11.88 6.71 5.77
CA PRO A 82 -10.83 7.14 4.86
C PRO A 82 -11.33 6.99 3.42
N ARG A 83 -10.97 7.95 2.58
CA ARG A 83 -11.24 7.86 1.14
C ARG A 83 -10.10 7.09 0.49
N LEU A 84 -10.44 5.97 -0.15
CA LEU A 84 -9.52 5.23 -0.99
C LEU A 84 -9.55 5.81 -2.41
N ALA A 85 -8.38 5.96 -3.01
CA ALA A 85 -8.23 6.48 -4.37
C ALA A 85 -7.13 5.70 -5.08
N LEU A 86 -7.29 5.55 -6.40
CA LEU A 86 -6.31 4.91 -7.27
C LEU A 86 -5.64 5.99 -8.12
N LEU A 87 -4.32 6.10 -8.05
CA LEU A 87 -3.60 7.05 -8.90
C LEU A 87 -3.64 6.58 -10.36
N SER A 88 -4.03 7.49 -11.24
CA SER A 88 -4.15 7.27 -12.68
C SER A 88 -3.65 8.51 -13.43
N ASN A 89 -3.58 8.42 -14.75
CA ASN A 89 -3.22 9.54 -15.63
C ASN A 89 -4.42 10.43 -16.03
N GLY A 90 -5.58 10.24 -15.42
CA GLY A 90 -6.78 11.05 -15.60
C GLY A 90 -7.88 10.66 -14.60
N GLU A 91 -8.93 11.47 -14.51
CA GLU A 91 -10.01 11.32 -13.54
C GLU A 91 -11.14 10.42 -14.04
N GLU A 92 -11.30 10.30 -15.36
CA GLU A 92 -12.36 9.51 -15.98
C GLU A 92 -12.09 8.01 -15.85
N GLU A 93 -13.14 7.21 -15.63
CA GLU A 93 -13.01 5.76 -15.41
C GLU A 93 -12.32 5.01 -16.57
N CYS A 94 -12.37 5.57 -17.78
CA CYS A 94 -11.75 5.00 -18.96
C CYS A 94 -10.24 5.32 -19.10
N LYS A 95 -9.69 6.16 -18.22
CA LYS A 95 -8.26 6.49 -18.16
C LYS A 95 -7.47 5.45 -17.38
N GLY A 96 -6.15 5.54 -17.46
CA GLY A 96 -5.21 4.56 -16.93
C GLY A 96 -4.80 3.50 -17.95
N ASN A 97 -3.82 2.69 -17.58
CA ASN A 97 -3.47 1.48 -18.32
C ASN A 97 -4.37 0.31 -17.89
N GLU A 98 -4.14 -0.88 -18.46
CA GLU A 98 -4.91 -2.10 -18.12
C GLU A 98 -4.89 -2.39 -16.61
N LEU A 99 -3.70 -2.34 -15.99
CA LEU A 99 -3.53 -2.52 -14.55
C LEU A 99 -4.43 -1.58 -13.72
N THR A 100 -4.41 -0.28 -14.01
CA THR A 100 -5.21 0.71 -13.30
C THR A 100 -6.71 0.46 -13.49
N LYS A 101 -7.14 0.13 -14.71
CA LYS A 101 -8.56 -0.13 -15.01
C LYS A 101 -9.07 -1.37 -14.30
N GLU A 102 -8.31 -2.47 -14.34
CA GLU A 102 -8.66 -3.71 -13.65
C GLU A 102 -8.70 -3.51 -12.13
N ALA A 103 -7.70 -2.84 -11.56
CA ALA A 103 -7.69 -2.51 -10.13
C ALA A 103 -8.89 -1.64 -9.74
N HIS A 104 -9.25 -0.67 -10.58
CA HIS A 104 -10.43 0.17 -10.35
C HIS A 104 -11.73 -0.67 -10.30
N GLN A 105 -11.89 -1.66 -11.20
CA GLN A 105 -13.05 -2.55 -11.17
C GLN A 105 -13.09 -3.42 -9.90
N LEU A 106 -11.94 -3.92 -9.44
CA LEU A 106 -11.87 -4.65 -8.16
C LEU A 106 -12.25 -3.77 -6.97
N MET A 107 -11.85 -2.49 -6.98
CA MET A 107 -12.14 -1.54 -5.90
C MET A 107 -13.60 -1.06 -5.85
N LYS A 108 -14.41 -1.31 -6.89
CA LYS A 108 -15.85 -0.99 -6.89
C LYS A 108 -16.72 -2.06 -6.22
N GLN A 109 -16.16 -3.23 -5.93
CA GLN A 109 -16.85 -4.32 -5.22
C GLN A 109 -17.02 -3.97 -3.74
#